data_AF-A0A7X2SY40-F1
#
_entry.id   AF-A0A7X2SY40-F1
#
_cell.length_a   1.000
_cell.length_b   1.000
_cell.length_c   1.000
_cell.angle_alpha   90.00
_cell.angle_beta   90.00
_cell.angle_gamma   90.00
#
_symmetry.space_group_name_H-M   'P 1'
#
loop_
_entity.id
_entity.type
_entity.pdbx_description
1 polymer ?
#
loop_
_entity_poly.entity_id
_entity_poly.type
_entity_poly.pdbx_seq_one_letter_code
_entity_poly.pdbx_strand_id
1 'polypeptide(L)'
;MLWSFLAVLFSGWLYVDATYRGPQWQRWLFKPVTLLLLVGLAWQAPVLQTTDYLILAGLVATLVGDALTLLPRQQMLYAIGAFFLSHLLYTLCFAASMTMTFFWPIPLTLLIIGAALIGIIWSRLEDLRWPVCTFIGMTLVM
;
A
#
# COMPACT_ATOMS: atom_id res chain seq x y z
N MET A 1 -13.56 17.94 5.34
CA MET A 1 -12.52 17.91 4.29
C MET A 1 -11.21 18.51 4.79
N LEU A 2 -11.06 19.84 4.99
CA LEU A 2 -9.77 20.44 5.37
C LEU A 2 -9.20 19.92 6.71
N TRP A 3 -10.03 19.86 7.76
CA TRP A 3 -9.60 19.37 9.08
C TRP A 3 -9.19 17.89 9.06
N SER A 4 -9.94 17.04 8.35
CA SER A 4 -9.63 15.62 8.16
C SER A 4 -8.31 15.43 7.42
N PHE A 5 -8.07 16.22 6.38
CA PHE A 5 -6.82 16.21 5.62
C PHE A 5 -5.62 16.65 6.50
N LEU A 6 -5.79 17.73 7.27
CA LEU A 6 -4.75 18.17 8.21
C LEU A 6 -4.46 17.09 9.27
N ALA A 7 -5.48 16.41 9.80
CA ALA A 7 -5.29 15.31 10.74
C ALA A 7 -4.47 14.17 10.14
N VAL A 8 -4.77 13.76 8.89
CA VAL A 8 -3.97 12.76 8.16
C VAL A 8 -2.52 13.23 7.99
N LEU A 9 -2.33 14.48 7.54
CA LEU A 9 -1.00 15.05 7.27
C LEU A 9 -0.15 15.12 8.53
N PHE A 10 -0.68 15.68 9.62
CA PHE A 10 0.02 15.78 10.90
C PHE A 10 0.28 14.42 11.52
N SER A 11 -0.69 13.49 11.44
CA SER A 11 -0.49 12.12 11.93
C SER A 11 0.62 11.42 11.14
N GLY A 12 0.68 11.62 9.82
CA GLY A 12 1.73 11.09 8.95
C GLY A 12 3.09 11.66 9.28
N TRP A 13 3.18 12.97 9.52
CA TRP A 13 4.40 13.63 9.94
C TRP A 13 4.91 13.11 11.29
N LEU A 14 4.01 12.96 12.27
CA LEU A 14 4.35 12.39 13.59
C LEU A 14 4.81 10.93 13.48
N TYR A 15 4.23 10.14 12.57
CA TYR A 15 4.71 8.78 12.31
C TYR A 15 6.15 8.78 11.77
N VAL A 16 6.46 9.66 10.81
CA VAL A 16 7.82 9.80 10.24
C VAL A 16 8.80 10.23 11.31
N ASP A 17 8.48 11.27 12.08
CA ASP A 17 9.34 11.75 13.17
C ASP A 17 9.56 10.65 14.23
N ALA A 18 8.50 9.94 14.62
CA ALA A 18 8.60 8.79 15.54
C ALA A 18 9.44 7.63 14.97
N THR A 19 9.54 7.51 13.65
CA THR A 19 10.35 6.48 13.01
C THR A 19 11.84 6.81 13.04
N TYR A 20 12.21 8.09 12.92
CA TYR A 20 13.61 8.51 12.92
C TYR A 20 14.14 8.85 14.32
N ARG A 21 13.31 9.42 15.20
CA ARG A 21 13.74 10.01 16.48
C ARG A 21 12.94 9.55 17.69
N GLY A 22 11.75 8.99 17.49
CA GLY A 22 10.82 8.70 18.58
C GLY A 22 10.88 7.29 19.18
N PRO A 23 10.26 7.10 20.35
CA PRO A 23 10.10 5.79 20.99
C PRO A 23 9.23 4.84 20.16
N GLN A 24 9.51 3.53 20.25
CA GLN A 24 8.83 2.50 19.45
C GLN A 24 7.30 2.47 19.63
N TRP A 25 6.80 2.85 20.80
CA TRP A 25 5.36 2.93 21.07
C TRP A 25 4.64 3.98 20.19
N GLN A 26 5.26 5.13 19.94
CA GLN A 26 4.69 6.16 19.06
C GLN A 26 4.59 5.65 17.62
N ARG A 27 5.61 4.92 17.16
CA ARG A 27 5.57 4.27 15.84
C ARG A 27 4.42 3.27 15.73
N TRP A 28 4.23 2.46 16.77
CA TRP A 28 3.17 1.45 16.81
C TRP A 28 1.77 2.07 16.82
N LEU A 29 1.60 3.24 17.43
CA LEU A 29 0.31 3.95 17.47
C LEU A 29 0.05 4.75 16.19
N PHE A 30 1.01 5.54 15.71
CA PHE A 30 0.78 6.43 14.57
C PHE A 30 0.68 5.68 13.24
N LYS A 31 1.26 4.48 13.11
CA LYS A 31 1.13 3.66 11.90
C LYS A 31 -0.34 3.25 11.60
N PRO A 32 -1.09 2.62 12.52
CA PRO A 32 -2.51 2.32 12.27
C PRO A 32 -3.39 3.58 12.28
N VAL A 33 -3.08 4.58 13.12
CA VAL A 33 -3.90 5.81 13.21
C VAL A 33 -3.88 6.59 11.89
N THR A 34 -2.73 6.74 11.24
CA THR A 34 -2.65 7.42 9.93
C THR A 34 -3.52 6.75 8.87
N LEU A 35 -3.48 5.42 8.81
CA LEU A 35 -4.28 4.64 7.87
C LEU A 35 -5.77 4.71 8.19
N LEU A 36 -6.16 4.64 9.48
CA LEU A 36 -7.56 4.83 9.89
C LEU A 36 -8.07 6.23 9.52
N LEU A 37 -7.25 7.25 9.67
CA LEU A 37 -7.58 8.61 9.25
C LEU A 37 -7.73 8.70 7.72
N LEU A 38 -6.91 7.99 6.95
CA LEU A 38 -7.07 7.88 5.50
C LEU A 38 -8.37 7.17 5.11
N VAL A 39 -8.76 6.09 5.81
CA VAL A 39 -10.07 5.44 5.62
C VAL A 39 -11.19 6.44 5.89
N GLY A 40 -11.12 7.15 7.02
CA GLY A 40 -12.10 8.16 7.39
C GLY A 40 -12.17 9.32 6.40
N LEU A 41 -11.03 9.71 5.81
CA LEU A 41 -10.99 10.73 4.76
C LEU A 41 -11.64 10.23 3.47
N ALA A 42 -11.33 9.00 3.04
CA ALA A 42 -11.92 8.38 1.86
C ALA A 42 -13.45 8.21 2.02
N TRP A 43 -13.91 7.88 3.23
CA TRP A 43 -15.34 7.77 3.54
C TRP A 43 -16.10 9.10 3.46
N GLN A 44 -15.42 10.23 3.66
CA GLN A 44 -16.04 11.56 3.56
C GLN A 44 -16.24 12.03 2.11
N ALA A 45 -15.87 11.23 1.11
CA ALA A 45 -16.09 11.56 -0.28
C ALA A 45 -17.59 11.80 -0.56
N PRO A 46 -17.96 12.95 -1.17
CA PRO A 46 -19.35 13.36 -1.33
C PRO A 46 -20.17 12.47 -2.29
N VAL A 47 -19.50 11.71 -3.16
CA VAL A 47 -20.11 10.71 -4.04
C VAL A 47 -19.20 9.48 -4.02
N LEU A 48 -19.70 8.36 -3.52
CA LEU A 48 -19.05 7.05 -3.60
C LEU A 48 -19.83 6.21 -4.62
N GLN A 49 -19.22 5.92 -5.76
CA GLN A 49 -19.74 4.92 -6.68
C GLN A 49 -19.48 3.52 -6.13
N THR A 50 -20.19 2.50 -6.63
CA THR A 50 -20.02 1.10 -6.19
C THR A 50 -18.56 0.64 -6.31
N THR A 51 -17.85 1.13 -7.32
CA THR A 51 -16.42 0.85 -7.56
C THR A 51 -15.51 1.47 -6.50
N ASP A 52 -15.85 2.65 -5.94
CA ASP A 52 -15.00 3.36 -4.98
C ASP A 52 -14.90 2.63 -3.62
N TYR A 53 -15.86 1.73 -3.32
CA TYR A 53 -15.76 0.83 -2.17
C TYR A 53 -14.58 -0.14 -2.28
N LEU A 54 -14.09 -0.43 -3.50
CA LEU A 54 -12.87 -1.21 -3.69
C LEU A 54 -11.64 -0.47 -3.16
N ILE A 55 -11.60 0.86 -3.25
CA ILE A 55 -10.51 1.66 -2.67
C ILE A 55 -10.57 1.56 -1.15
N LEU A 56 -11.75 1.69 -0.54
CA LEU A 56 -11.92 1.53 0.91
C LEU A 56 -11.50 0.12 1.36
N ALA A 57 -11.93 -0.92 0.65
CA ALA A 57 -11.52 -2.29 0.93
C ALA A 57 -10.01 -2.50 0.76
N GLY A 58 -9.42 -1.91 -0.28
CA GLY A 58 -7.97 -1.89 -0.51
C GLY A 58 -7.24 -1.23 0.66
N LEU A 59 -7.75 -0.13 1.19
CA LEU A 59 -7.14 0.60 2.30
C LEU A 59 -7.22 -0.17 3.61
N VAL A 60 -8.33 -0.86 3.85
CA VAL A 60 -8.48 -1.79 4.98
C VAL A 60 -7.51 -2.96 4.84
N ALA A 61 -7.35 -3.51 3.62
CA ALA A 61 -6.36 -4.56 3.36
C ALA A 61 -4.92 -4.06 3.62
N THR A 62 -4.59 -2.81 3.26
CA THR A 62 -3.30 -2.19 3.61
C THR A 62 -3.12 -2.09 5.12
N LEU A 63 -4.16 -1.64 5.85
CA LEU A 63 -4.13 -1.54 7.32
C LEU A 63 -3.88 -2.90 7.97
N VAL A 64 -4.53 -3.96 7.48
CA VAL A 64 -4.29 -5.34 7.94
C VAL A 64 -2.86 -5.77 7.63
N GLY A 65 -2.37 -5.53 6.41
CA GLY A 65 -0.99 -5.82 6.02
C GLY A 65 0.01 -5.13 6.95
N ASP A 66 -0.19 -3.84 7.21
CA ASP A 66 0.66 -3.05 8.09
C ASP A 66 0.62 -3.53 9.55
N ALA A 67 -0.55 -3.94 10.05
CA ALA A 67 -0.66 -4.56 11.36
C ALA A 67 0.13 -5.88 11.41
N LEU A 68 0.03 -6.73 10.39
CA LEU A 68 0.76 -8.00 10.29
C LEU A 68 2.29 -7.79 10.20
N THR A 69 2.77 -6.70 9.61
CA THR A 69 4.22 -6.38 9.60
C THR A 69 4.77 -6.00 10.97
N LEU A 70 3.92 -5.60 11.92
CA LEU A 70 4.33 -5.30 13.30
C LEU A 70 4.45 -6.58 14.14
N LEU A 71 3.93 -7.71 13.65
CA LEU A 71 4.00 -9.01 14.31
C LEU A 71 5.26 -9.80 13.86
N PRO A 72 5.61 -10.90 14.56
CA PRO A 72 6.83 -11.66 14.29
C PRO A 72 6.95 -12.12 12.83
N ARG A 73 8.19 -12.33 12.38
CA ARG A 73 8.61 -12.65 11.00
C ARG A 73 7.81 -13.77 10.31
N GLN A 74 7.16 -14.65 11.06
CA GLN A 74 6.28 -15.72 10.55
C GLN A 74 5.04 -15.19 9.81
N GLN A 75 4.58 -13.97 10.09
CA GLN A 75 3.40 -13.39 9.45
C GLN A 75 3.71 -12.61 8.17
N MET A 76 4.99 -12.53 7.78
CA MET A 76 5.41 -11.75 6.61
C MET A 76 4.75 -12.24 5.31
N LEU A 77 4.49 -13.54 5.17
CA LEU A 77 3.72 -14.10 4.05
C LEU A 77 2.29 -13.54 3.99
N TYR A 78 1.59 -13.50 5.13
CA TYR A 78 0.24 -12.96 5.21
C TYR A 78 0.22 -11.45 4.96
N ALA A 79 1.24 -10.73 5.44
CA ALA A 79 1.39 -9.30 5.16
C ALA A 79 1.57 -9.03 3.66
N ILE A 80 2.44 -9.79 2.97
CA ILE A 80 2.62 -9.71 1.52
C ILE A 80 1.30 -10.01 0.80
N GLY A 81 0.57 -11.04 1.23
CA GLY A 81 -0.75 -11.37 0.69
C GLY A 81 -1.79 -10.25 0.87
N ALA A 82 -1.82 -9.59 2.03
CA ALA A 82 -2.71 -8.46 2.29
C ALA A 82 -2.36 -7.24 1.42
N PHE A 83 -1.07 -6.94 1.26
CA PHE A 83 -0.63 -5.87 0.35
C PHE A 83 -0.92 -6.19 -1.11
N PHE A 84 -0.73 -7.44 -1.53
CA PHE A 84 -1.09 -7.91 -2.87
C PHE A 84 -2.59 -7.71 -3.13
N LEU A 85 -3.43 -8.16 -2.19
CA LEU A 85 -4.89 -8.00 -2.29
C LEU A 85 -5.29 -6.53 -2.38
N SER A 86 -4.64 -5.67 -1.58
CA SER A 86 -4.85 -4.23 -1.62
C SER A 86 -4.56 -3.65 -3.00
N HIS A 87 -3.41 -3.98 -3.60
CA HIS A 87 -3.06 -3.53 -4.95
C HIS A 87 -4.05 -4.07 -5.99
N LEU A 88 -4.47 -5.33 -5.87
CA LEU A 88 -5.47 -5.92 -6.77
C LEU A 88 -6.79 -5.16 -6.74
N LEU A 89 -7.28 -4.80 -5.55
CA LEU A 89 -8.51 -4.02 -5.40
C LEU A 89 -8.37 -2.62 -6.01
N TYR A 90 -7.23 -1.97 -5.80
CA TYR A 90 -6.94 -0.68 -6.43
C TYR A 90 -6.90 -0.78 -7.96
N THR A 91 -6.17 -1.75 -8.51
CA THR A 91 -6.11 -1.99 -9.96
C THR A 91 -7.49 -2.19 -10.55
N LEU A 92 -8.35 -3.01 -9.91
CA LEU A 92 -9.72 -3.23 -10.38
C LEU A 92 -10.53 -1.92 -10.38
N CYS A 93 -10.38 -1.10 -9.34
CA CYS A 93 -11.07 0.18 -9.25
C CYS A 93 -10.63 1.16 -10.32
N PHE A 94 -9.31 1.34 -10.49
CA PHE A 94 -8.76 2.27 -11.46
C PHE A 94 -9.01 1.80 -12.89
N ALA A 95 -8.84 0.49 -13.17
CA ALA A 95 -9.09 -0.08 -14.49
C ALA A 95 -10.56 0.09 -14.94
N ALA A 96 -11.52 0.04 -14.01
CA ALA A 96 -12.93 0.26 -14.32
C ALA A 96 -13.25 1.69 -14.78
N SER A 97 -12.42 2.67 -14.40
CA SER A 97 -12.63 4.09 -14.71
C SER A 97 -11.64 4.65 -15.75
N MET A 98 -10.71 3.82 -16.24
CA MET A 98 -9.61 4.29 -17.08
C MET A 98 -9.97 4.33 -18.57
N THR A 99 -9.69 5.45 -19.22
CA THR A 99 -9.64 5.53 -20.69
C THR A 99 -8.25 5.10 -21.17
N MET A 100 -8.17 4.01 -21.93
CA MET A 100 -6.90 3.38 -22.30
C MET A 100 -6.13 4.20 -23.35
N THR A 101 -5.25 5.09 -22.91
CA THR A 101 -4.20 5.67 -23.77
C THR A 101 -2.90 4.91 -23.54
N PHE A 102 -2.55 4.04 -24.46
CA PHE A 102 -1.37 3.18 -24.33
C PHE A 102 -0.09 3.91 -24.77
N PHE A 103 0.77 4.24 -23.81
CA PHE A 103 2.08 4.85 -24.06
C PHE A 103 3.19 3.88 -23.64
N TRP A 104 3.66 3.08 -24.61
CA TRP A 104 4.59 1.95 -24.40
C TRP A 104 5.90 2.26 -23.64
N PRO A 105 6.48 3.49 -23.64
CA PRO A 105 7.69 3.77 -22.86
C PRO A 105 7.47 3.68 -21.35
N ILE A 106 6.28 4.00 -20.84
CA ILE A 106 6.00 3.95 -19.39
C ILE A 106 5.99 2.48 -18.88
N PRO A 107 5.23 1.54 -19.48
CA PRO A 107 5.30 0.14 -19.08
C PRO A 107 6.72 -0.44 -19.20
N LEU A 108 7.48 -0.06 -20.23
CA LEU A 108 8.84 -0.57 -20.42
C LEU A 108 9.78 -0.08 -19.30
N THR A 109 9.74 1.19 -18.93
CA THR A 109 10.59 1.71 -17.84
C THR A 109 10.23 1.07 -16.51
N LEU A 110 8.94 0.89 -16.22
CA LEU A 110 8.47 0.16 -15.02
C LEU A 110 8.97 -1.28 -15.01
N LEU A 111 8.91 -1.99 -16.14
CA LEU A 111 9.41 -3.37 -16.25
C LEU A 111 10.92 -3.45 -16.01
N ILE A 112 11.71 -2.52 -16.57
CA ILE A 112 13.16 -2.46 -16.33
C ILE A 112 13.45 -2.23 -14.85
N ILE A 113 12.75 -1.29 -14.21
CA ILE A 113 12.90 -1.01 -12.77
C ILE A 113 12.53 -2.24 -11.94
N GLY A 114 11.42 -2.90 -12.25
CA GLY A 114 10.97 -4.11 -11.57
C GLY A 114 11.97 -5.26 -11.70
N ALA A 115 12.47 -5.51 -12.91
CA ALA A 115 13.47 -6.55 -13.16
C ALA A 115 14.80 -6.27 -12.43
N ALA A 116 15.27 -5.01 -12.47
CA ALA A 116 16.46 -4.59 -11.75
C ALA A 116 16.28 -4.76 -10.23
N LEU A 117 15.11 -4.36 -9.69
CA LEU A 117 14.79 -4.50 -8.29
C LEU A 117 14.80 -5.97 -7.86
N ILE A 118 14.11 -6.85 -8.60
CA ILE A 118 14.11 -8.31 -8.38
C ILE A 118 15.55 -8.85 -8.41
N GLY A 119 16.36 -8.47 -9.40
CA GLY A 119 17.74 -8.91 -9.52
C GLY A 119 18.61 -8.53 -8.32
N ILE A 120 18.44 -7.31 -7.77
CA ILE A 120 19.18 -6.83 -6.59
C ILE A 120 18.80 -7.62 -5.34
N ILE A 121 17.52 -7.89 -5.12
CA ILE A 121 17.02 -8.52 -3.89
C ILE A 121 16.98 -10.06 -3.96
N TRP A 122 17.19 -10.65 -5.14
CA TRP A 122 17.05 -12.09 -5.40
C TRP A 122 17.82 -12.99 -4.43
N SER A 123 19.06 -12.58 -4.11
CA SER A 123 19.96 -13.32 -3.23
C SER A 123 19.56 -13.27 -1.75
N ARG A 124 18.74 -12.28 -1.35
CA ARG A 124 18.35 -12.01 0.05
C ARG A 124 16.99 -12.60 0.45
N LEU A 125 16.18 -13.02 -0.52
CA LEU A 125 14.77 -13.37 -0.31
C LEU A 125 14.52 -14.81 0.16
N GLU A 126 15.49 -15.72 0.02
CA GLU A 126 15.38 -17.12 0.43
C GLU A 126 14.04 -17.76 0.00
N ASP A 127 13.18 -18.17 0.95
CA ASP A 127 11.88 -18.82 0.69
C ASP A 127 10.78 -17.84 0.21
N LEU A 128 10.97 -16.53 0.39
CA LEU A 128 10.00 -15.50 0.03
C LEU A 128 10.13 -14.99 -1.42
N ARG A 129 11.00 -15.59 -2.23
CA ARG A 129 11.26 -15.17 -3.62
C ARG A 129 9.99 -15.10 -4.46
N TRP A 130 9.20 -16.18 -4.48
CA TRP A 130 7.99 -16.26 -5.29
C TRP A 130 6.88 -15.30 -4.82
N PRO A 131 6.53 -15.23 -3.52
CA PRO A 131 5.59 -14.23 -3.00
C PRO A 131 6.00 -12.79 -3.32
N VAL A 132 7.28 -12.47 -3.19
CA VAL A 132 7.76 -11.10 -3.43
C VAL A 132 7.80 -10.76 -4.93
N CYS A 133 8.19 -11.70 -5.80
CA CYS A 133 8.16 -11.46 -7.25
C CYS A 133 6.73 -11.27 -7.78
N THR A 134 5.78 -12.08 -7.30
CA THR A 134 4.37 -11.93 -7.66
C THR A 134 3.79 -10.62 -7.14
N PHE A 135 4.16 -10.21 -5.93
CA PHE A 135 3.81 -8.89 -5.39
C PHE A 135 4.37 -7.74 -6.21
N ILE A 136 5.67 -7.77 -6.57
CA ILE A 136 6.28 -6.74 -7.42
C ILE A 136 5.58 -6.67 -8.77
N GLY A 137 5.27 -7.83 -9.38
CA GLY A 137 4.52 -7.88 -10.63
C GLY A 137 3.16 -7.18 -10.51
N MET A 138 2.43 -7.41 -9.42
CA MET A 138 1.15 -6.74 -9.15
C MET A 138 1.32 -5.23 -8.95
N THR A 139 2.35 -4.80 -8.21
CA THR A 139 2.64 -3.38 -8.00
C THR A 139 3.01 -2.65 -9.28
N LEU A 140 3.64 -3.32 -10.25
CA LEU A 140 3.91 -2.74 -11.57
C LEU A 140 2.65 -2.57 -12.43
N VAL A 141 1.62 -3.37 -12.17
CA VAL A 141 0.35 -3.34 -12.90
C VAL A 141 -0.59 -2.26 -12.35
N MET A 142 -0.56 -2.03 -11.03
CA MET A 142 -1.35 -1.00 -10.35
C MET A 142 -0.84 0.41 -10.66
#